data_AF-A0A5M4B460-F1
#
_entry.id   AF-A0A5M4B460-F1
#
_cell.length_a   1.000
_cell.length_b   1.000
_cell.length_c   1.000
_cell.angle_alpha   90.00
_cell.angle_beta   90.00
_cell.angle_gamma   90.00
#
_symmetry.space_group_name_H-M   'P 1'
#
loop_
_entity.id
_entity.type
_entity.pdbx_description
1 polymer ?
#
loop_
_entity_poly.entity_id
_entity_poly.type
_entity_poly.pdbx_seq_one_letter_code
_entity_poly.pdbx_strand_id
1 'polypeptide(L)'
;MKRSKTQNSNVKHEVWQDREGLTTLCLADERGDDCRKSLESGSKIIHEFYANSHFEAMTIYYKFMDWGIYTTEFEIDKQPYEKKNAL
;
A
#
# COMPACT_ATOMS: atom_id res chain seq x y z
N MET A 1 -31.68 -0.85 13.03
CA MET A 1 -30.56 -0.34 12.21
C MET A 1 -29.30 -1.10 12.62
N LYS A 2 -28.91 -2.16 11.89
CA LYS A 2 -27.66 -2.88 12.19
C LYS A 2 -26.53 -2.06 11.59
N ARG A 3 -25.68 -1.45 12.44
CA ARG A 3 -24.41 -0.87 11.99
C ARG A 3 -23.59 -2.05 11.44
N SER A 4 -23.50 -2.16 10.11
CA SER A 4 -22.54 -3.07 9.49
C SER A 4 -21.17 -2.70 10.01
N LYS A 5 -20.51 -3.62 10.72
CA LYS A 5 -19.15 -3.44 11.20
C LYS A 5 -18.28 -3.21 9.96
N THR A 6 -17.77 -2.01 9.75
CA THR A 6 -16.65 -1.79 8.83
C THR A 6 -15.49 -2.60 9.41
N GLN A 7 -15.23 -3.77 8.84
CA GLN A 7 -14.17 -4.66 9.29
C GLN A 7 -12.91 -4.26 8.54
N ASN A 8 -11.98 -3.60 9.25
CA ASN A 8 -10.70 -3.15 8.71
C ASN A 8 -9.78 -4.34 8.38
N SER A 9 -9.42 -4.48 7.11
CA SER A 9 -8.42 -5.43 6.60
C SER A 9 -7.05 -4.76 6.61
N ASN A 10 -6.22 -5.08 7.60
CA ASN A 10 -4.89 -4.46 7.69
C ASN A 10 -3.91 -5.15 6.73
N VAL A 11 -3.63 -4.54 5.58
CA VAL A 11 -2.79 -5.10 4.51
C VAL A 11 -1.38 -4.52 4.59
N LYS A 12 -0.37 -5.40 4.57
CA LYS A 12 1.04 -5.00 4.63
C LYS A 12 1.52 -4.46 3.27
N HIS A 13 2.28 -3.37 3.33
CA HIS A 13 2.91 -2.70 2.20
C HIS A 13 4.42 -2.60 2.41
N GLU A 14 5.15 -2.54 1.31
CA GLU A 14 6.60 -2.39 1.25
C GLU A 14 6.95 -1.21 0.35
N VAL A 15 7.75 -0.26 0.84
CA VAL A 15 8.40 0.76 0.02
C VAL A 15 9.76 0.22 -0.37
N TRP A 16 9.94 -0.04 -1.65
CA TRP A 16 11.19 -0.45 -2.27
C TRP A 16 11.89 0.77 -2.85
N GLN A 17 13.21 0.81 -2.76
CA GLN A 17 14.05 1.85 -3.36
C GLN A 17 15.16 1.21 -4.19
N ASP A 18 15.35 1.68 -5.42
CA ASP A 18 16.45 1.27 -6.28
C ASP A 18 17.77 1.99 -5.94
N ARG A 19 18.80 1.82 -6.78
CA ARG A 19 20.11 2.44 -6.55
C ARG A 19 20.15 3.93 -6.88
N GLU A 20 19.22 4.41 -7.69
CA GLU A 20 19.10 5.82 -8.08
C GLU A 20 18.20 6.60 -7.11
N GLY A 21 17.54 5.90 -6.19
CA GLY A 21 16.70 6.47 -5.15
C GLY A 21 15.22 6.52 -5.53
N LEU A 22 14.82 5.98 -6.68
CA LEU A 22 13.42 5.90 -7.09
C LEU A 22 12.70 4.88 -6.21
N THR A 23 11.50 5.25 -5.75
CA THR A 23 10.72 4.46 -4.80
C THR A 23 9.46 3.88 -5.40
N THR A 24 9.20 2.61 -5.10
CA THR A 24 8.02 1.84 -5.53
C THR A 24 7.30 1.29 -4.31
N LEU A 25 6.00 1.56 -4.20
CA LEU A 25 5.13 1.00 -3.16
C LEU A 25 4.46 -0.27 -3.69
N CYS A 26 4.76 -1.42 -3.09
CA CYS A 26 4.12 -2.69 -3.43
C CYS A 26 3.30 -3.23 -2.24
N LEU A 27 2.27 -4.03 -2.53
CA LEU A 27 1.63 -4.89 -1.53
C LEU A 27 2.61 -6.02 -1.15
N ALA A 28 2.75 -6.33 0.14
CA ALA A 28 3.70 -7.35 0.62
C ALA A 28 3.24 -8.80 0.37
N ASP A 29 2.04 -9.01 -0.17
CA ASP A 29 1.50 -10.33 -0.50
C ASP A 29 1.48 -10.60 -2.01
N GLU A 30 0.92 -11.73 -2.46
CA GLU A 30 1.00 -12.16 -3.86
C GLU A 30 0.41 -11.16 -4.86
N ARG A 31 -0.48 -10.26 -4.42
CA ARG A 31 -1.02 -9.18 -5.27
C ARG A 31 0.05 -8.18 -5.68
N GLY A 32 1.16 -8.11 -4.94
CA GLY A 32 2.34 -7.32 -5.28
C GLY A 32 3.46 -8.13 -5.94
N ASP A 33 3.28 -9.41 -6.26
CA ASP A 33 4.35 -10.22 -6.85
C ASP A 33 4.82 -9.66 -8.20
N ASP A 34 3.89 -9.24 -9.05
CA ASP A 34 4.25 -8.70 -10.36
C ASP A 34 4.93 -7.31 -10.24
N CYS A 35 4.56 -6.52 -9.23
CA CYS A 35 5.26 -5.28 -8.85
C CYS A 35 6.70 -5.58 -8.39
N ARG A 36 6.89 -6.58 -7.53
CA ARG A 36 8.22 -6.98 -7.04
C ARG A 36 9.10 -7.58 -8.14
N LYS A 37 8.53 -8.33 -9.08
CA LYS A 37 9.27 -8.91 -10.22
C LYS A 37 9.82 -7.87 -11.18
N SER A 38 9.20 -6.69 -11.27
CA SER A 38 9.65 -5.61 -12.16
C SER A 38 10.68 -4.67 -11.51
N LEU A 39 11.03 -4.88 -10.23
CA LEU A 39 12.02 -4.06 -9.54
C LEU A 39 13.43 -4.28 -10.10
N GLU A 40 14.20 -3.21 -10.14
CA GLU A 40 15.60 -3.27 -10.57
C GLU A 40 16.45 -4.13 -9.63
N SER A 41 17.49 -4.76 -10.20
CA SER A 41 18.41 -5.58 -9.43
C SER A 41 19.13 -4.77 -8.34
N GLY A 42 18.97 -5.22 -7.09
CA GLY A 42 19.56 -4.56 -5.93
C GLY A 42 18.67 -3.49 -5.30
N SER A 43 17.40 -3.37 -5.73
CA SER A 43 16.38 -2.65 -4.97
C SER A 43 16.25 -3.22 -3.55
N LYS A 44 15.98 -2.35 -2.58
CA LYS A 44 15.87 -2.72 -1.16
C LYS A 44 14.59 -2.16 -0.55
N ILE A 45 14.03 -2.88 0.41
CA ILE A 45 12.95 -2.35 1.25
C ILE A 45 13.53 -1.27 2.17
N ILE A 46 12.92 -0.09 2.18
CA ILE A 46 13.29 1.04 3.06
C ILE A 46 12.19 1.37 4.08
N HIS A 47 10.96 0.89 3.87
CA HIS A 47 9.87 1.06 4.82
C HIS A 47 8.82 -0.04 4.65
N GLU A 48 8.21 -0.45 5.77
CA GLU A 48 7.10 -1.40 5.79
C GLU A 48 6.02 -0.87 6.72
N PHE A 49 4.76 -0.98 6.31
CA PHE A 49 3.63 -0.52 7.12
C PHE A 49 2.37 -1.29 6.75
N TYR A 50 1.32 -1.12 7.55
CA TYR A 50 0.01 -1.65 7.23
C TYR A 50 -0.97 -0.51 6.94
N ALA A 51 -1.88 -0.78 6.01
CA ALA A 51 -2.96 0.13 5.65
C ALA A 51 -4.23 -0.66 5.30
N ASN A 52 -5.39 -0.04 5.50
CA ASN A 52 -6.68 -0.65 5.27
C ASN A 52 -7.27 -0.34 3.89
N SER A 53 -6.75 0.68 3.20
CA SER A 53 -7.22 1.13 1.88
C SER A 53 -6.06 1.69 1.05
N HIS A 54 -6.27 1.85 -0.26
CA HIS A 54 -5.28 2.48 -1.13
C HIS A 54 -4.99 3.92 -0.70
N PHE A 55 -6.03 4.67 -0.34
CA PHE A 55 -5.90 6.04 0.13
C PHE A 55 -5.06 6.13 1.41
N GLU A 56 -5.29 5.25 2.39
CA GLU A 56 -4.48 5.20 3.61
C GLU A 56 -3.03 4.84 3.31
N ALA A 57 -2.80 3.88 2.41
CA ALA A 57 -1.45 3.48 2.03
C ALA A 57 -0.66 4.61 1.36
N MET A 58 -1.29 5.31 0.41
CA MET A 58 -0.68 6.46 -0.26
C MET A 58 -0.47 7.65 0.69
N THR A 59 -1.37 7.84 1.67
CA THR A 59 -1.20 8.87 2.69
C THR A 59 0.02 8.61 3.58
N ILE A 60 0.21 7.36 4.04
CA ILE A 60 1.39 6.97 4.82
C ILE A 60 2.66 7.12 3.98
N TYR A 61 2.62 6.67 2.73
CA TYR A 61 3.75 6.75 1.81
C TYR A 61 4.17 8.20 1.50
N TYR A 62 3.22 9.09 1.20
CA TYR A 62 3.50 10.51 0.96
C TYR A 62 4.11 11.20 2.18
N LYS A 63 3.63 10.86 3.38
CA LYS A 63 4.20 11.36 4.63
C LYS A 63 5.62 10.85 4.84
N PHE A 64 5.89 9.58 4.54
CA PHE A 64 7.23 9.00 4.65
C PHE A 64 8.22 9.67 3.67
N MET A 65 7.77 9.99 2.47
CA MET A 65 8.58 10.65 1.44
C MET A 65 8.66 12.18 1.56
N ASP A 66 7.96 12.78 2.53
CA ASP A 66 7.84 14.23 2.70
C ASP A 66 7.30 14.95 1.45
N TRP A 67 6.34 14.33 0.75
CA TRP A 67 5.71 14.90 -0.45
C TRP A 67 4.43 15.70 -0.16
N GLY A 68 4.05 15.83 1.11
CA GLY A 68 2.86 16.54 1.56
C GLY A 68 1.63 15.64 1.68
N ILE A 69 0.44 16.20 1.43
CA ILE A 69 -0.84 15.53 1.65
C ILE A 69 -1.28 14.83 0.37
N TYR A 70 -1.49 13.52 0.45
CA TYR A 70 -2.10 12.76 -0.64
C TYR A 70 -3.61 13.04 -0.71
N THR A 71 -4.11 13.25 -1.93
CA THR A 71 -5.55 13.42 -2.22
C THR A 71 -5.95 12.59 -3.43
N THR A 72 -7.18 12.10 -3.43
CA THR A 72 -7.78 11.37 -4.56
C THR A 72 -9.24 11.79 -4.72
N GLU A 73 -9.72 11.87 -5.96
CA GLU A 73 -11.14 12.07 -6.30
C GLU A 73 -11.91 10.74 -6.40
N PHE A 74 -11.21 9.60 -6.41
CA PHE A 74 -11.80 8.29 -6.55
C PHE A 74 -12.26 7.74 -5.19
N GLU A 75 -13.57 7.69 -4.96
CA GLU A 75 -14.15 7.17 -3.71
C GLU A 75 -13.83 5.68 -3.46
N ILE A 76 -13.47 4.93 -4.51
CA ILE A 76 -13.06 3.52 -4.39
C ILE A 76 -11.72 3.38 -3.66
N ASP A 77 -10.82 4.35 -3.76
CA ASP A 77 -9.50 4.31 -3.10
C ASP A 77 -9.62 4.35 -1.58
N LYS A 78 -10.71 4.92 -1.08
CA LYS A 78 -11.03 5.06 0.35
C LYS A 78 -11.73 3.82 0.90
N GLN A 79 -12.17 2.90 0.04
CA GLN A 79 -12.80 1.67 0.49
C GLN A 79 -11.76 0.71 1.08
N PRO A 80 -12.10 -0.07 2.11
CA PRO A 80 -11.21 -1.06 2.65
C PRO A 80 -10.83 -2.12 1.61
N TYR A 81 -9.61 -2.66 1.69
CA TYR A 81 -9.22 -3.80 0.86
C TYR A 81 -10.15 -4.99 1.10
N GLU A 82 -10.47 -5.71 0.03
CA GLU A 82 -11.20 -6.97 0.17
C GLU A 82 -10.39 -7.96 1.01
N LYS A 83 -11.09 -8.68 1.89
CA LYS A 83 -10.46 -9.72 2.71
C LYS A 83 -10.10 -10.88 1.79
N LYS A 84 -8.89 -11.43 1.94
CA LYS A 84 -8.66 -12.80 1.47
C LYS A 84 -9.62 -13.71 2.24
N ASN A 85 -10.52 -14.36 1.53
CA ASN A 85 -11.17 -15.53 2.09
C ASN A 85 -10.05 -16.54 2.34
N ALA A 86 -9.83 -16.89 3.60
CA ALA A 86 -8.99 -18.04 3.92
C ALA A 86 -9.66 -19.26 3.31
N LEU A 87 -9.12 -19.74 2.18
CA LEU A 87 -9.42 -21.06 1.63
C LEU A 87 -8.62 -22.09 2.42
#